data_AF-A0A0P1G8Y5-F1
#
_entry.id   AF-A0A0P1G8Y5-F1
#
_cell.length_a   1.000
_cell.length_b   1.000
_cell.length_c   1.000
_cell.angle_alpha   90.00
_cell.angle_beta   90.00
_cell.angle_gamma   90.00
#
_symmetry.space_group_name_H-M   'P 1'
#
loop_
_entity.id
_entity.type
_entity.pdbx_description
1 polymer ?
#
loop_
_entity_poly.entity_id
_entity_poly.type
_entity_poly.pdbx_seq_one_letter_code
_entity_poly.pdbx_strand_id
1 'polypeptide(L)'
;MRIWAMIMVAGLALAGCTVAPVSGVNGSLENVPSRAAAQQFVAVVETVEPVAERECRRRAFGSNCDFLIVVDDRPNQPPNAHQFLSDSGQPVIAFNLALIRSVRNADELAFVMGHEAAHHIAGHLEKQTQSALQGAAIMGGLVSMQGGNAKEVEEAQELGAILGARRYSKDFELEADALGTIITLKAGYDAVRGAEFFSRLPDPGNQFLGTHPPNADRLATVRKAAAAM
;
A
#
# COMPACT_ATOMS: atom_id res chain seq x y z
N MET A 1 27.31 34.06 76.37
CA MET A 1 26.62 34.77 75.27
C MET A 1 26.55 33.82 74.07
N ARG A 2 25.38 33.23 73.79
CA ARG A 2 25.20 32.18 72.77
C ARG A 2 24.91 32.86 71.42
N ILE A 3 25.84 32.81 70.48
CA ILE A 3 25.63 33.29 69.11
C ILE A 3 25.20 32.09 68.26
N TRP A 4 23.97 32.14 67.77
CA TRP A 4 23.42 31.15 66.84
C TRP A 4 24.04 31.34 65.45
N ALA A 5 24.70 30.31 64.93
CA ALA A 5 25.07 30.24 63.52
C ALA A 5 23.89 29.64 62.74
N MET A 6 23.16 30.47 62.00
CA MET A 6 22.18 30.03 61.01
C MET A 6 22.93 29.69 59.72
N ILE A 7 23.16 28.41 59.46
CA ILE A 7 23.62 27.92 58.16
C ILE A 7 22.40 27.87 57.24
N MET A 8 22.33 28.78 56.27
CA MET A 8 21.41 28.65 55.12
C MET A 8 21.92 27.52 54.23
N VAL A 9 21.24 26.38 54.25
CA VAL A 9 21.37 25.37 53.20
C VAL A 9 20.43 25.78 52.07
N ALA A 10 20.99 26.32 50.99
CA ALA A 10 20.28 26.53 49.74
C ALA A 10 20.03 25.17 49.08
N GLY A 11 18.81 24.65 49.21
CA GLY A 11 18.37 23.47 48.49
C GLY A 11 18.21 23.77 47.00
N LEU A 12 19.04 23.15 46.16
CA LEU A 12 18.77 23.06 44.73
C LEU A 12 17.49 22.24 44.53
N ALA A 13 16.39 22.90 44.19
CA ALA A 13 15.20 22.24 43.69
C ALA A 13 15.48 21.73 42.28
N LEU A 14 15.59 20.40 42.14
CA LEU A 14 15.54 19.72 40.84
C LEU A 14 14.15 19.97 40.24
N ALA A 15 14.08 20.82 39.21
CA ALA A 15 12.90 20.99 38.39
C ALA A 15 12.69 19.69 37.58
N GLY A 16 11.82 18.81 38.09
CA GLY A 16 11.30 17.70 37.30
C GLY A 16 10.43 18.24 36.17
N CYS A 17 10.72 17.86 34.93
CA CYS A 17 9.83 18.15 33.80
C CYS A 17 8.53 17.37 33.99
N THR A 18 7.49 18.01 34.54
CA THR A 18 6.14 17.45 34.52
C THR A 18 5.53 17.77 33.16
N VAL A 19 5.33 16.76 32.31
CA VAL A 19 4.49 16.91 31.11
C VAL A 19 3.07 17.22 31.58
N ALA A 20 2.60 18.44 31.30
CA ALA A 20 1.21 18.80 31.52
C ALA A 20 0.31 17.89 30.65
N PRO A 21 -0.82 17.39 31.16
CA PRO A 21 -1.76 16.67 30.31
C PRO A 21 -2.28 17.62 29.25
N VAL A 22 -2.07 17.27 27.98
CA VAL A 22 -2.68 17.97 26.85
C VAL A 22 -4.16 17.64 26.87
N SER A 23 -4.95 18.54 27.44
CA SER A 23 -6.41 18.49 27.35
C SER A 23 -6.84 18.92 25.95
N GLY A 24 -7.51 18.02 25.23
CA GLY A 24 -8.40 18.38 24.13
C GLY A 24 -7.87 18.11 22.72
N VAL A 25 -7.82 16.83 22.35
CA VAL A 25 -8.14 16.44 20.96
C VAL A 25 -9.36 15.53 21.05
N ASN A 26 -10.54 16.08 20.78
CA ASN A 26 -11.75 15.30 20.50
C ASN A 26 -11.64 14.66 19.11
N GLY A 27 -10.57 13.91 18.87
CA GLY A 27 -10.52 12.89 17.84
C GLY A 27 -11.01 11.62 18.48
N SER A 28 -12.04 10.98 17.92
CA SER A 28 -12.51 9.70 18.43
C SER A 28 -11.33 8.74 18.52
N LEU A 29 -11.00 8.29 19.74
CA LEU A 29 -10.02 7.23 20.01
C LEU A 29 -10.32 5.94 19.23
N GLU A 30 -11.52 5.84 18.68
CA GLU A 30 -12.00 4.79 17.78
C GLU A 30 -11.16 4.67 16.50
N ASN A 31 -10.51 5.75 16.04
CA ASN A 31 -9.80 5.80 14.77
C ASN A 31 -8.31 5.42 14.81
N VAL A 32 -7.71 5.30 15.99
CA VAL A 32 -6.29 4.97 16.15
C VAL A 32 -6.12 3.44 16.27
N PRO A 33 -5.18 2.81 15.55
CA PRO A 33 -4.86 1.41 15.76
C PRO A 33 -4.48 1.12 17.21
N SER A 34 -4.85 -0.06 17.72
CA SER A 34 -4.38 -0.48 19.04
C SER A 34 -2.85 -0.52 19.07
N ARG A 35 -2.26 -0.36 20.26
CA ARG A 35 -0.80 -0.47 20.43
C ARG A 35 -0.26 -1.79 19.85
N ALA A 36 -1.00 -2.88 20.02
CA ALA A 36 -0.65 -4.18 19.46
C ALA A 36 -0.68 -4.18 17.92
N ALA A 37 -1.70 -3.58 17.30
CA ALA A 37 -1.77 -3.46 15.84
C ALA A 37 -0.64 -2.59 15.27
N ALA A 38 -0.30 -1.48 15.94
CA ALA A 38 0.83 -0.64 15.55
C ALA A 38 2.18 -1.37 15.67
N GLN A 39 2.39 -2.12 16.76
CA GLN A 39 3.59 -2.94 16.94
C GLN A 39 3.70 -4.05 15.89
N GLN A 40 2.58 -4.72 15.58
CA GLN A 40 2.52 -5.71 14.50
C GLN A 40 2.88 -5.07 13.16
N PHE A 41 2.34 -3.88 12.87
CA PHE A 41 2.63 -3.17 11.63
C PHE A 41 4.13 -2.88 11.47
N VAL A 42 4.76 -2.28 12.48
CA VAL A 42 6.19 -1.98 12.46
C VAL A 42 7.02 -3.25 12.28
N ALA A 43 6.72 -4.32 13.03
CA ALA A 43 7.46 -5.58 12.93
C ALA A 43 7.37 -6.22 11.53
N VAL A 44 6.20 -6.16 10.90
CA VAL A 44 6.01 -6.64 9.53
C VAL A 44 6.80 -5.80 8.54
N VAL A 45 6.74 -4.47 8.66
CA VAL A 45 7.49 -3.56 7.78
C VAL A 45 8.99 -3.83 7.86
N GLU A 46 9.56 -3.87 9.07
CA GLU A 46 10.99 -4.14 9.31
C GLU A 46 11.45 -5.49 8.73
N THR A 47 10.54 -6.45 8.59
CA THR A 47 10.84 -7.78 8.06
C THR A 47 10.65 -7.88 6.54
N VAL A 48 9.56 -7.32 6.02
CA VAL A 48 9.15 -7.46 4.62
C VAL A 48 9.87 -6.47 3.70
N GLU A 49 10.08 -5.23 4.13
CA GLU A 49 10.72 -4.18 3.34
C GLU A 49 12.08 -4.62 2.75
N PRO A 50 13.07 -5.06 3.56
CA PRO A 50 14.37 -5.45 3.01
C PRO A 50 14.29 -6.66 2.07
N VAL A 51 13.27 -7.52 2.21
CA VAL A 51 13.04 -8.66 1.30
C VAL A 51 12.47 -8.15 -0.03
N ALA A 52 11.48 -7.25 0.02
CA ALA A 52 10.88 -6.62 -1.14
C ALA A 52 11.94 -5.85 -1.95
N GLU A 53 12.80 -5.08 -1.29
CA GLU A 53 13.90 -4.37 -1.95
C GLU A 53 14.87 -5.32 -2.65
N ARG A 54 15.24 -6.43 -2.01
CA ARG A 54 16.12 -7.44 -2.62
C ARG A 54 15.48 -8.08 -3.84
N GLU A 55 14.19 -8.43 -3.78
CA GLU A 55 13.48 -8.95 -4.95
C GLU A 55 13.34 -7.90 -6.05
N CYS A 56 13.12 -6.63 -5.69
CA CYS A 56 13.10 -5.51 -6.63
C CYS A 56 14.43 -5.40 -7.37
N ARG A 57 15.55 -5.29 -6.65
CA ARG A 57 16.89 -5.16 -7.26
C ARG A 57 17.26 -6.35 -8.14
N ARG A 58 16.72 -7.54 -7.84
CA ARG A 58 16.94 -8.76 -8.62
C ARG A 58 16.13 -8.81 -9.92
N ARG A 59 14.93 -8.22 -9.94
CA ARG A 59 13.94 -8.39 -11.03
C ARG A 59 13.77 -7.15 -11.89
N ALA A 60 13.84 -5.97 -11.26
CA ALA A 60 13.61 -4.66 -11.88
C ALA A 60 14.93 -3.89 -11.95
N PHE A 61 15.85 -4.35 -12.81
CA PHE A 61 17.17 -3.73 -12.95
C PHE A 61 17.06 -2.28 -13.42
N GLY A 62 17.70 -1.36 -12.70
CA GLY A 62 17.67 0.07 -12.99
C GLY A 62 16.48 0.83 -12.40
N SER A 63 15.52 0.14 -11.80
CA SER A 63 14.42 0.78 -11.06
C SER A 63 14.89 1.26 -9.68
N ASN A 64 14.28 2.33 -9.16
CA ASN A 64 14.43 2.70 -7.76
C ASN A 64 13.73 1.64 -6.89
N CYS A 65 14.46 1.03 -5.97
CA CYS A 65 13.97 -0.04 -5.11
C CYS A 65 13.98 0.34 -3.62
N ASP A 66 14.18 1.62 -3.31
CA ASP A 66 14.14 2.17 -1.95
C ASP A 66 12.69 2.54 -1.59
N PHE A 67 11.98 1.58 -0.99
CA PHE A 67 10.55 1.71 -0.72
C PHE A 67 10.31 2.61 0.50
N LEU A 68 9.55 3.69 0.33
CA LEU A 68 9.07 4.48 1.44
C LEU A 68 7.73 3.91 1.93
N ILE A 69 7.70 3.39 3.14
CA ILE A 69 6.47 2.86 3.75
C ILE A 69 5.81 3.95 4.60
N VAL A 70 4.56 4.30 4.28
CA VAL A 70 3.84 5.39 4.95
C VAL A 70 2.49 4.95 5.49
N VAL A 71 2.03 5.66 6.52
CA VAL A 71 0.69 5.51 7.08
C VAL A 71 -0.13 6.75 6.75
N ASP A 72 -1.27 6.54 6.08
CA ASP A 72 -2.28 7.57 5.87
C ASP A 72 -3.25 7.61 7.06
N ASP A 73 -3.18 8.70 7.82
CA ASP A 73 -3.93 8.92 9.04
C ASP A 73 -5.25 9.67 8.86
N ARG A 74 -5.60 10.02 7.61
CA ARG A 74 -6.85 10.70 7.30
C ARG A 74 -8.06 9.86 7.75
N PRO A 75 -9.01 10.46 8.48
CA PRO A 75 -10.13 9.71 9.04
C PRO A 75 -11.15 9.29 7.96
N ASN A 76 -12.03 8.35 8.33
CA ASN A 76 -13.21 7.95 7.55
C ASN A 76 -12.91 7.37 6.15
N GLN A 77 -11.73 6.79 5.96
CA GLN A 77 -11.43 6.03 4.74
C GLN A 77 -11.80 4.54 4.90
N PRO A 78 -12.25 3.87 3.83
CA PRO A 78 -12.35 2.41 3.83
C PRO A 78 -10.95 1.78 3.94
N PRO A 79 -10.80 0.57 4.50
CA PRO A 79 -9.53 -0.16 4.53
C PRO A 79 -8.86 -0.22 3.15
N ASN A 80 -7.64 0.32 3.02
CA ASN A 80 -6.90 0.29 1.76
C ASN A 80 -5.37 0.30 1.96
N ALA A 81 -4.66 -0.32 1.01
CA ALA A 81 -3.25 -0.11 0.73
C ALA A 81 -3.09 0.22 -0.75
N HIS A 82 -2.03 0.94 -1.10
CA HIS A 82 -1.71 1.24 -2.50
C HIS A 82 -0.24 1.62 -2.65
N GLN A 83 0.29 1.42 -3.85
CA GLN A 83 1.59 1.94 -4.25
C GLN A 83 1.47 3.12 -5.22
N PHE A 84 2.44 4.06 -5.15
CA PHE A 84 2.61 5.16 -6.10
C PHE A 84 4.07 5.64 -6.10
N LEU A 85 4.41 6.58 -6.98
CA LEU A 85 5.70 7.26 -6.99
C LEU A 85 5.57 8.65 -6.36
N SER A 86 6.48 9.02 -5.47
CA SER A 86 6.62 10.41 -5.00
C SER A 86 7.05 11.33 -6.14
N ASP A 87 7.01 12.65 -5.90
CA ASP A 87 7.51 13.65 -6.86
C ASP A 87 8.99 13.47 -7.22
N SER A 88 9.79 12.86 -6.33
CA SER A 88 11.19 12.52 -6.56
C SER A 88 11.38 11.17 -7.27
N GLY A 89 10.30 10.45 -7.59
CA GLY A 89 10.33 9.11 -8.18
C GLY A 89 10.66 8.00 -7.18
N GLN A 90 10.53 8.25 -5.87
CA GLN A 90 10.67 7.19 -4.86
C GLN A 90 9.40 6.35 -4.81
N PRO A 91 9.49 5.00 -4.84
CA PRO A 91 8.32 4.16 -4.67
C PRO A 91 7.79 4.26 -3.24
N VAL A 92 6.51 4.58 -3.10
CA VAL A 92 5.80 4.70 -1.83
C VAL A 92 4.77 3.59 -1.74
N ILE A 93 4.73 2.90 -0.59
CA ILE A 93 3.65 1.98 -0.25
C ILE A 93 2.90 2.57 0.95
N ALA A 94 1.64 2.93 0.73
CA ALA A 94 0.80 3.59 1.72
C ALA A 94 -0.25 2.64 2.28
N PHE A 95 -0.38 2.63 3.60
CA PHE A 95 -1.42 1.91 4.35
C PHE A 95 -2.27 2.91 5.11
N ASN A 96 -3.59 2.79 5.09
CA ASN A 96 -4.43 3.62 5.95
C ASN A 96 -4.76 2.95 7.30
N LEU A 97 -5.15 3.75 8.29
CA LEU A 97 -5.47 3.26 9.64
C LEU A 97 -6.61 2.22 9.65
N ALA A 98 -7.54 2.30 8.70
CA ALA A 98 -8.63 1.34 8.58
C ALA A 98 -8.11 -0.05 8.16
N LEU A 99 -7.15 -0.13 7.23
CA LEU A 99 -6.52 -1.39 6.84
C LEU A 99 -5.74 -1.99 8.01
N ILE A 100 -4.90 -1.20 8.67
CA ILE A 100 -4.08 -1.65 9.81
C ILE A 100 -4.95 -2.22 10.94
N ARG A 101 -6.15 -1.68 11.15
CA ARG A 101 -7.12 -2.23 12.11
C ARG A 101 -7.84 -3.49 11.62
N SER A 102 -7.98 -3.65 10.30
CA SER A 102 -8.76 -4.74 9.69
C SER A 102 -8.00 -6.05 9.49
N VAL A 103 -6.67 -6.00 9.47
CA VAL A 103 -5.82 -7.19 9.39
C VAL A 103 -5.87 -7.96 10.71
N ARG A 104 -6.00 -9.28 10.63
CA ARG A 104 -6.22 -10.17 11.78
C ARG A 104 -4.92 -10.77 12.32
N ASN A 105 -3.85 -10.73 11.54
CA ASN A 105 -2.55 -11.30 11.89
C ASN A 105 -1.45 -10.68 10.99
N ALA A 106 -0.20 -10.99 11.34
CA ALA A 106 0.97 -10.50 10.61
C ALA A 106 1.09 -11.07 9.19
N ASP A 107 0.63 -12.30 8.94
CA ASP A 107 0.68 -12.92 7.61
C ASP A 107 -0.18 -12.15 6.59
N GLU A 108 -1.39 -11.73 6.99
CA GLU A 108 -2.26 -10.90 6.15
C GLU A 108 -1.61 -9.56 5.80
N LEU A 109 -1.01 -8.88 6.78
CA LEU A 109 -0.34 -7.60 6.52
C LEU A 109 0.91 -7.78 5.66
N ALA A 110 1.71 -8.82 5.92
CA ALA A 110 2.90 -9.12 5.14
C ALA A 110 2.57 -9.47 3.68
N PHE A 111 1.44 -10.14 3.45
CA PHE A 111 0.95 -10.43 2.11
C PHE A 111 0.49 -9.17 1.38
N VAL A 112 -0.30 -8.30 2.03
CA VAL A 112 -0.70 -7.01 1.43
C VAL A 112 0.53 -6.16 1.09
N MET A 113 1.51 -6.06 1.99
CA MET A 113 2.73 -5.30 1.71
C MET A 113 3.55 -5.90 0.56
N GLY A 114 3.69 -7.23 0.52
CA GLY A 114 4.37 -7.92 -0.59
C GLY A 114 3.66 -7.70 -1.93
N HIS A 115 2.33 -7.67 -1.93
CA HIS A 115 1.50 -7.39 -3.11
C HIS A 115 1.72 -5.96 -3.63
N GLU A 116 1.69 -4.95 -2.77
CA GLU A 116 1.96 -3.56 -3.19
C GLU A 116 3.38 -3.37 -3.72
N ALA A 117 4.38 -4.00 -3.08
CA ALA A 117 5.74 -4.00 -3.58
C ALA A 117 5.84 -4.67 -4.96
N ALA A 118 5.09 -5.76 -5.17
CA ALA A 118 5.07 -6.47 -6.44
C ALA A 118 4.52 -5.61 -7.59
N HIS A 119 3.52 -4.75 -7.35
CA HIS A 119 3.04 -3.81 -8.36
C HIS A 119 4.14 -2.87 -8.86
N HIS A 120 4.97 -2.36 -7.97
CA HIS A 120 6.12 -1.53 -8.35
C HIS A 120 7.17 -2.33 -9.11
N ILE A 121 7.56 -3.50 -8.59
CA ILE A 121 8.59 -4.36 -9.20
C ILE A 121 8.19 -4.79 -10.61
N ALA A 122 6.90 -5.04 -10.85
CA ALA A 122 6.38 -5.42 -12.17
C ALA A 122 6.10 -4.21 -13.08
N GLY A 123 6.31 -2.97 -12.62
CA GLY A 123 6.10 -1.75 -13.39
C GLY A 123 4.63 -1.49 -13.76
N HIS A 124 3.68 -1.94 -12.94
CA HIS A 124 2.25 -1.90 -13.29
C HIS A 124 1.72 -0.47 -13.48
N LEU A 125 2.21 0.51 -12.73
CA LEU A 125 1.81 1.92 -12.89
C LEU A 125 2.18 2.46 -14.28
N GLU A 126 3.41 2.17 -14.74
CA GLU A 126 3.89 2.59 -16.06
C GLU A 126 3.12 1.86 -17.17
N LYS A 127 3.00 0.53 -17.07
CA LYS A 127 2.25 -0.29 -18.04
C LYS A 127 0.78 0.15 -18.14
N GLN A 128 0.15 0.50 -17.03
CA GLN A 128 -1.22 1.00 -17.01
C GLN A 128 -1.33 2.36 -17.71
N THR A 129 -0.40 3.28 -17.44
CA THR A 129 -0.34 4.59 -18.10
C THR A 129 -0.14 4.44 -19.61
N GLN A 130 0.80 3.59 -20.03
CA GLN A 130 1.05 3.30 -21.44
C GLN A 130 -0.19 2.69 -22.12
N SER A 131 -0.89 1.78 -21.44
CA SER A 131 -2.12 1.17 -21.96
C SER A 131 -3.23 2.20 -22.13
N ALA A 132 -3.35 3.15 -21.19
CA ALA A 132 -4.28 4.26 -21.30
C ALA A 132 -3.95 5.16 -22.49
N LEU A 133 -2.69 5.59 -22.63
CA LEU A 133 -2.24 6.43 -23.74
C LEU A 133 -2.48 5.75 -25.10
N GLN A 134 -2.19 4.46 -25.20
CA GLN A 134 -2.44 3.68 -26.41
C GLN A 134 -3.93 3.59 -26.73
N GLY A 135 -4.76 3.31 -25.73
CA GLY A 135 -6.21 3.26 -25.89
C GLY A 135 -6.78 4.60 -26.36
N ALA A 136 -6.31 5.70 -25.77
CA ALA A 136 -6.68 7.06 -26.17
C ALA A 136 -6.30 7.35 -27.62
N ALA A 137 -5.06 7.04 -28.01
CA ALA A 137 -4.57 7.26 -29.36
C ALA A 137 -5.37 6.45 -30.41
N ILE A 138 -5.70 5.20 -30.12
CA ILE A 138 -6.49 4.34 -31.00
C ILE A 138 -7.90 4.93 -31.19
N MET A 139 -8.62 5.20 -30.10
CA MET A 139 -10.00 5.66 -30.18
C MET A 139 -10.11 7.06 -30.78
N GLY A 140 -9.24 7.99 -30.36
CA GLY A 140 -9.17 9.33 -30.94
C GLY A 140 -8.82 9.31 -32.42
N GLY A 141 -7.86 8.47 -32.82
CA GLY A 141 -7.49 8.28 -34.23
C GLY A 141 -8.65 7.75 -35.07
N LEU A 142 -9.40 6.77 -34.57
CA LEU A 142 -10.57 6.22 -35.26
C LEU A 142 -11.67 7.27 -35.47
N VAL A 143 -11.97 8.09 -34.47
CA VAL A 143 -12.99 9.15 -34.60
C VAL A 143 -12.50 10.28 -35.52
N SER A 144 -11.23 10.66 -35.43
CA SER A 144 -10.63 11.65 -36.33
C SER A 144 -10.69 11.19 -37.79
N MET A 145 -10.39 9.92 -38.07
CA MET A 145 -10.47 9.33 -39.42
C MET A 145 -11.90 9.31 -39.98
N GLN A 146 -12.92 9.28 -39.11
CA GLN A 146 -14.33 9.32 -39.49
C GLN A 146 -14.86 10.76 -39.67
N GLY A 147 -14.00 11.78 -39.54
CA GLY A 147 -14.37 13.18 -39.69
C GLY A 147 -14.96 13.80 -38.42
N GLY A 148 -14.75 13.18 -37.25
CA GLY A 148 -15.18 13.73 -35.97
C GLY A 148 -14.52 15.08 -35.67
N ASN A 149 -15.27 15.96 -35.03
CA ASN A 149 -14.77 17.25 -34.59
C ASN A 149 -13.85 17.12 -33.36
N ALA A 150 -13.17 18.20 -32.97
CA ALA A 150 -12.19 18.18 -31.89
C ALA A 150 -12.74 17.65 -30.56
N LYS A 151 -13.99 18.00 -30.22
CA LYS A 151 -14.65 17.53 -29.00
C LYS A 151 -14.94 16.03 -29.05
N GLU A 152 -15.42 15.53 -30.19
CA GLU A 152 -15.70 14.10 -30.36
C GLU A 152 -14.40 13.27 -30.30
N VAL A 153 -13.30 13.80 -30.82
CA VAL A 153 -11.97 13.17 -30.71
C VAL A 153 -11.51 13.12 -29.26
N GLU A 154 -11.66 14.21 -28.49
CA GLU A 154 -11.31 14.27 -27.07
C GLU A 154 -12.12 13.28 -26.24
N GLU A 155 -13.45 13.25 -26.40
CA GLU A 155 -14.33 12.29 -25.73
C GLU A 155 -13.93 10.83 -26.06
N ALA A 156 -13.55 10.56 -27.31
CA ALA A 156 -13.08 9.25 -27.73
C ALA A 156 -11.71 8.91 -27.11
N GLN A 157 -10.81 9.87 -26.99
CA GLN A 157 -9.51 9.69 -26.32
C GLN A 157 -9.72 9.35 -24.84
N GLU A 158 -10.59 10.05 -24.13
CA GLU A 158 -10.90 9.77 -22.73
C GLU A 158 -11.47 8.36 -22.55
N LEU A 159 -12.45 7.97 -23.38
CA LEU A 159 -12.99 6.62 -23.36
C LEU A 159 -11.92 5.57 -23.67
N GLY A 160 -11.09 5.84 -24.67
CA GLY A 160 -9.97 4.99 -25.03
C GLY A 160 -8.98 4.80 -23.89
N ALA A 161 -8.66 5.87 -23.17
CA ALA A 161 -7.79 5.83 -21.99
C ALA A 161 -8.34 4.93 -20.89
N ILE A 162 -9.63 5.09 -20.58
CA ILE A 162 -10.31 4.28 -19.55
C ILE A 162 -10.28 2.81 -19.94
N LEU A 163 -10.66 2.47 -21.17
CA LEU A 163 -10.68 1.08 -21.65
C LEU A 163 -9.27 0.49 -21.70
N GLY A 164 -8.29 1.26 -22.16
CA GLY A 164 -6.88 0.87 -22.20
C GLY A 164 -6.33 0.54 -20.80
N ALA A 165 -6.54 1.43 -19.83
CA ALA A 165 -6.10 1.24 -18.46
C ALA A 165 -6.76 0.02 -17.77
N ARG A 166 -8.00 -0.31 -18.14
CA ARG A 166 -8.75 -1.45 -17.55
C ARG A 166 -8.38 -2.80 -18.16
N ARG A 167 -7.96 -2.84 -19.43
CA ARG A 167 -7.73 -4.07 -20.20
C ARG A 167 -6.85 -5.10 -19.49
N TYR A 168 -5.77 -4.67 -18.84
CA TYR A 168 -4.78 -5.55 -18.21
C TYR A 168 -4.80 -5.49 -16.67
N SER A 169 -5.73 -4.73 -16.09
CA SER A 169 -5.77 -4.50 -14.64
C SER A 169 -5.83 -5.80 -13.83
N LYS A 170 -6.68 -6.76 -14.24
CA LYS A 170 -6.77 -8.07 -13.57
C LYS A 170 -5.51 -8.91 -13.69
N ASP A 171 -4.87 -8.90 -14.85
CA ASP A 171 -3.62 -9.65 -15.06
C ASP A 171 -2.50 -9.09 -14.19
N PHE A 172 -2.46 -7.77 -14.02
CA PHE A 172 -1.52 -7.10 -13.11
C PHE A 172 -1.76 -7.49 -11.64
N GLU A 173 -3.02 -7.60 -11.20
CA GLU A 173 -3.34 -8.08 -9.85
C GLU A 173 -2.87 -9.52 -9.62
N LEU A 174 -3.06 -10.42 -10.60
CA LEU A 174 -2.61 -11.81 -10.49
C LEU A 174 -1.08 -11.93 -10.56
N GLU A 175 -0.41 -11.11 -11.37
CA GLU A 175 1.06 -11.01 -11.40
C GLU A 175 1.59 -10.50 -10.04
N ALA A 176 0.93 -9.50 -9.46
CA ALA A 176 1.26 -8.96 -8.14
C ALA A 176 0.99 -9.98 -7.02
N ASP A 177 -0.08 -10.77 -7.09
CA ASP A 177 -0.35 -11.86 -6.15
C ASP A 177 0.74 -12.94 -6.20
N ALA A 178 1.18 -13.32 -7.41
CA ALA A 178 2.23 -14.32 -7.58
C ALA A 178 3.58 -13.86 -7.03
N LEU A 179 4.00 -12.63 -7.33
CA LEU A 179 5.26 -12.08 -6.83
C LEU A 179 5.15 -11.71 -5.34
N GLY A 180 4.02 -11.16 -4.89
CA GLY A 180 3.73 -10.89 -3.49
C GLY A 180 3.84 -12.15 -2.64
N THR A 181 3.33 -13.28 -3.13
CA THR A 181 3.51 -14.60 -2.51
C THR A 181 4.99 -14.92 -2.28
N ILE A 182 5.85 -14.71 -3.29
CA ILE A 182 7.28 -14.98 -3.18
C ILE A 182 7.94 -14.06 -2.14
N ILE A 183 7.60 -12.77 -2.12
CA ILE A 183 8.13 -11.80 -1.16
C ILE A 183 7.73 -12.20 0.26
N THR A 184 6.45 -12.48 0.49
CA THR A 184 5.90 -12.84 1.80
C THR A 184 6.53 -14.13 2.35
N LEU A 185 6.66 -15.18 1.51
CA LEU A 185 7.32 -16.43 1.92
C LEU A 185 8.80 -16.22 2.24
N LYS A 186 9.52 -15.43 1.44
CA LYS A 186 10.93 -15.09 1.70
C LYS A 186 11.14 -14.22 2.93
N ALA A 187 10.11 -13.48 3.34
CA ALA A 187 10.08 -12.74 4.61
C ALA A 187 9.75 -13.63 5.82
N GLY A 188 9.46 -14.91 5.61
CA GLY A 188 9.17 -15.87 6.69
C GLY A 188 7.71 -15.90 7.14
N TYR A 189 6.80 -15.28 6.38
CA TYR A 189 5.36 -15.29 6.64
C TYR A 189 4.63 -16.32 5.77
N ASP A 190 3.45 -16.76 6.21
CA ASP A 190 2.60 -17.67 5.44
C ASP A 190 1.75 -16.88 4.42
N ALA A 191 2.17 -16.90 3.15
CA ALA A 191 1.45 -16.19 2.09
C ALA A 191 0.04 -16.73 1.82
N VAL A 192 -0.21 -18.04 2.00
CA VAL A 192 -1.54 -18.63 1.77
C VAL A 192 -2.49 -18.17 2.87
N ARG A 193 -2.05 -18.19 4.12
CA ARG A 193 -2.79 -17.62 5.25
C ARG A 193 -2.99 -16.11 5.09
N GLY A 194 -1.98 -15.40 4.57
CA GLY A 194 -2.08 -13.97 4.32
C GLY A 194 -3.12 -13.61 3.25
N ALA A 195 -3.20 -14.39 2.17
CA ALA A 195 -4.15 -14.19 1.08
C ALA A 195 -5.61 -14.47 1.47
N GLU A 196 -5.87 -15.17 2.59
CA GLU A 196 -7.22 -15.29 3.15
C GLU A 196 -7.83 -13.93 3.54
N PHE A 197 -7.03 -12.86 3.58
CA PHE A 197 -7.53 -11.48 3.62
C PHE A 197 -8.59 -11.23 2.53
N PHE A 198 -8.39 -11.72 1.30
CA PHE A 198 -9.34 -11.53 0.19
C PHE A 198 -10.66 -12.25 0.41
N SER A 199 -10.64 -13.45 1.00
CA SER A 199 -11.85 -14.20 1.36
C SER A 199 -12.78 -13.43 2.30
N ARG A 200 -12.27 -12.37 2.96
CA ARG A 200 -13.03 -11.51 3.88
C ARG A 200 -13.57 -10.24 3.21
N LEU A 201 -13.16 -9.96 1.98
CA LEU A 201 -13.67 -8.86 1.18
C LEU A 201 -14.84 -9.34 0.32
N PRO A 202 -15.82 -8.47 -0.01
CA PRO A 202 -16.82 -8.77 -1.02
C PRO A 202 -16.14 -9.20 -2.32
N ASP A 203 -16.58 -10.31 -2.90
CA ASP A 203 -16.03 -10.79 -4.16
C ASP A 203 -16.39 -9.79 -5.28
N PRO A 204 -15.41 -9.19 -5.98
CA PRO A 204 -15.68 -8.30 -7.11
C PRO A 204 -16.42 -9.04 -8.24
N GLY A 205 -16.27 -10.37 -8.32
CA GLY A 205 -16.77 -11.20 -9.41
C GLY A 205 -16.02 -10.93 -10.73
N ASN A 206 -16.43 -11.61 -11.80
CA ASN A 206 -15.78 -11.46 -13.09
C ASN A 206 -16.40 -10.33 -13.93
N GLN A 207 -16.25 -9.08 -13.50
CA GLN A 207 -16.77 -7.91 -14.23
C GLN A 207 -15.81 -7.46 -15.33
N PHE A 208 -16.25 -7.27 -16.57
CA PHE A 208 -15.37 -6.92 -17.70
C PHE A 208 -14.58 -5.62 -17.49
N LEU A 209 -15.19 -4.61 -16.86
CA LEU A 209 -14.55 -3.32 -16.54
C LEU A 209 -14.04 -3.22 -15.09
N GLY A 210 -14.10 -4.32 -14.33
CA GLY A 210 -13.58 -4.39 -12.97
C GLY A 210 -12.05 -4.43 -12.94
N THR A 211 -11.45 -3.81 -11.93
CA THR A 211 -9.99 -3.79 -11.75
C THR A 211 -9.44 -5.02 -11.07
N HIS A 212 -10.22 -5.62 -10.18
CA HIS A 212 -9.80 -6.78 -9.41
C HIS A 212 -10.41 -8.07 -10.00
N PRO A 213 -9.64 -9.16 -10.09
CA PRO A 213 -10.15 -10.47 -10.46
C PRO A 213 -10.98 -11.07 -9.32
N PRO A 214 -11.80 -12.11 -9.60
CA PRO A 214 -12.49 -12.88 -8.58
C PRO A 214 -11.54 -13.36 -7.47
N ASN A 215 -12.01 -13.35 -6.22
CA ASN A 215 -11.19 -13.76 -5.07
C ASN A 215 -10.65 -15.20 -5.21
N ALA A 216 -11.41 -16.09 -5.86
CA ALA A 216 -11.00 -17.47 -6.13
C ALA A 216 -9.76 -17.56 -7.04
N ASP A 217 -9.67 -16.71 -8.06
CA ASP A 217 -8.54 -16.69 -9.01
C ASP A 217 -7.26 -16.17 -8.33
N ARG A 218 -7.41 -15.16 -7.47
CA ARG A 218 -6.33 -14.64 -6.62
C ARG A 218 -5.77 -15.72 -5.71
N LEU A 219 -6.65 -16.39 -4.95
CA LEU A 219 -6.24 -17.44 -4.02
C LEU A 219 -5.63 -18.66 -4.73
N ALA A 220 -6.15 -19.02 -5.90
CA ALA A 220 -5.56 -20.05 -6.74
C ALA A 220 -4.14 -19.67 -7.21
N THR A 221 -3.94 -18.42 -7.61
CA THR A 221 -2.63 -17.88 -8.01
C THR A 221 -1.63 -17.91 -6.86
N VAL A 222 -2.04 -17.48 -5.67
CA VAL A 222 -1.21 -17.53 -4.45
C VAL A 222 -0.82 -18.97 -4.12
N ARG A 223 -1.77 -19.90 -4.09
CA ARG A 223 -1.48 -21.32 -3.80
C ARG A 223 -0.53 -21.94 -4.82
N LYS A 224 -0.70 -21.61 -6.11
CA LYS A 224 0.19 -22.06 -7.18
C LYS A 224 1.61 -21.51 -7.01
N ALA A 225 1.75 -20.22 -6.72
CA ALA A 225 3.06 -19.60 -6.50
C ALA A 225 3.76 -20.17 -5.26
N ALA A 226 3.01 -20.37 -4.17
CA ALA A 226 3.53 -20.96 -2.93
C ALA A 226 4.02 -22.40 -3.12
N ALA A 227 3.32 -23.21 -3.92
CA ALA A 227 3.72 -24.58 -4.22
C ALA A 227 4.96 -24.68 -5.14
N ALA A 228 5.37 -23.59 -5.77
CA ALA A 228 6.52 -23.54 -6.68
C ALA A 228 7.81 -23.01 -6.03
N MET A 229 7.76 -22.67 -4.74
CA MET A 229 8.89 -22.19 -3.91
C MET A 229 9.52 -23.34 -3.14
#